data_AF-G4YLP8-F1
#
_entry.id   AF-G4YLP8-F1
#
_cell.length_a   1.000
_cell.length_b   1.000
_cell.length_c   1.000
_cell.angle_alpha   90.00
_cell.angle_beta   90.00
_cell.angle_gamma   90.00
#
_symmetry.space_group_name_H-M   'P 1'
#
loop_
_entity.id
_entity.type
_entity.pdbx_description
1 polymer ?
#
loop_
_entity_poly.entity_id
_entity_poly.type
_entity_poly.pdbx_seq_one_letter_code
_entity_poly.pdbx_strand_id
1 'polypeptide(L)'
;RSVSELHPLLGKELERDTRHPGRYLCGWVAANDAFFNSTSLAFSFEDATGYLVKIAVYGLDDPELSLEEQQRSLTSRFSNGRPILIVEAYLRVEVDGSESVRFEQPDTIGP
;
A
#
# COMPACT_ATOMS: atom_id res chain seq x y z
N ARG A 1 0.91 -8.35 15.26
CA ARG A 1 0.18 -9.62 15.07
C ARG A 1 1.08 -10.56 14.28
N SER A 2 1.05 -11.87 14.53
CA SER A 2 1.81 -12.81 13.70
C SER A 2 1.12 -12.99 12.36
N VAL A 3 1.86 -13.04 11.25
CA VAL A 3 1.30 -13.34 9.91
C VAL A 3 0.56 -14.67 9.90
N SER A 4 0.96 -15.62 10.76
CA SER A 4 0.32 -16.93 10.92
C SER A 4 -1.14 -16.89 11.36
N GLU A 5 -1.61 -15.76 11.90
CA GLU A 5 -3.00 -15.56 12.35
C GLU A 5 -3.85 -14.86 11.26
N LEU A 6 -3.22 -14.41 10.17
CA LEU A 6 -3.89 -13.71 9.09
C LEU A 6 -4.19 -14.65 7.93
N HIS A 7 -5.28 -14.38 7.21
CA HIS A 7 -5.66 -15.14 6.02
C HIS A 7 -5.35 -14.36 4.75
N PRO A 8 -4.87 -15.01 3.68
CA PRO A 8 -4.59 -14.32 2.43
C PRO A 8 -5.88 -13.72 1.83
N LEU A 9 -5.70 -12.61 1.13
CA LEU A 9 -6.69 -11.91 0.33
C LEU A 9 -6.09 -11.71 -1.05
N LEU A 10 -6.85 -12.00 -2.09
CA LEU A 10 -6.49 -11.68 -3.46
C LEU A 10 -7.01 -10.28 -3.80
N GLY A 11 -6.32 -9.57 -4.69
CA GLY A 11 -6.73 -8.22 -5.10
C GLY A 11 -8.15 -8.19 -5.67
N LYS A 12 -8.53 -9.23 -6.42
CA LYS A 12 -9.90 -9.41 -6.96
C LYS A 12 -10.99 -9.62 -5.90
N GLU A 13 -10.62 -9.94 -4.66
CA GLU A 13 -11.54 -10.14 -3.53
C GLU A 13 -11.74 -8.85 -2.73
N LEU A 14 -11.09 -7.75 -3.10
CA LEU A 14 -11.27 -6.47 -2.45
C LEU A 14 -12.67 -5.92 -2.73
N GLU A 15 -13.41 -5.71 -1.65
CA GLU A 15 -14.72 -5.07 -1.68
C GLU A 15 -14.60 -3.57 -1.40
N ARG A 16 -15.36 -2.77 -2.17
CA ARG A 16 -15.37 -1.30 -2.06
C ARG A 16 -15.83 -0.84 -0.69
N ASP A 17 -15.20 0.21 -0.20
CA ASP A 17 -15.48 0.87 1.08
C ASP A 17 -15.53 -0.09 2.27
N THR A 18 -14.77 -1.18 2.17
CA THR A 18 -14.77 -2.28 3.12
C THR A 18 -13.35 -2.53 3.60
N ARG A 19 -13.22 -2.68 4.92
CA ARG A 19 -12.00 -3.18 5.54
C ARG A 19 -12.07 -4.69 5.61
N HIS A 20 -10.93 -5.36 5.49
CA HIS A 20 -10.84 -6.83 5.56
C HIS A 20 -10.09 -7.29 6.83
N PRO A 21 -10.71 -7.24 8.03
CA PRO A 21 -10.07 -7.64 9.29
C PRO A 21 -9.47 -9.05 9.25
N GLY A 22 -8.28 -9.23 9.82
CA GLY A 22 -7.61 -10.52 9.84
C GLY A 22 -7.19 -11.07 8.47
N ARG A 23 -7.26 -10.25 7.41
CA ARG A 23 -6.83 -10.59 6.06
C ARG A 23 -5.58 -9.81 5.66
N TYR A 24 -4.81 -10.34 4.71
CA TYR A 24 -3.65 -9.65 4.15
C TYR A 24 -3.56 -9.81 2.63
N LEU A 25 -3.17 -8.74 1.92
CA LEU A 25 -2.71 -8.82 0.55
C LEU A 25 -1.19 -9.08 0.55
N CYS A 26 -0.72 -9.93 -0.36
CA CYS A 26 0.70 -10.19 -0.57
C CYS A 26 1.02 -10.12 -2.05
N GLY A 27 2.13 -9.47 -2.38
CA GLY A 27 2.49 -9.16 -3.74
C GLY A 27 3.72 -8.26 -3.78
N TRP A 28 3.89 -7.54 -4.89
CA TRP A 28 5.05 -6.69 -5.12
C TRP A 28 4.65 -5.34 -5.68
N VAL A 29 5.53 -4.35 -5.50
CA VAL A 29 5.40 -3.05 -6.17
C VAL A 29 5.65 -3.24 -7.66
N ALA A 30 4.60 -3.15 -8.47
CA ALA A 30 4.68 -3.31 -9.93
C ALA A 30 5.25 -2.07 -10.60
N ALA A 31 4.81 -0.89 -10.16
CA ALA A 31 5.31 0.39 -10.64
C ALA A 31 5.16 1.45 -9.55
N ASN A 32 6.22 2.19 -9.29
CA ASN A 32 6.18 3.36 -8.44
C ASN A 32 5.77 4.57 -9.27
N ASP A 33 4.46 4.82 -9.35
CA ASP A 33 3.91 6.01 -9.99
C ASP A 33 3.88 7.13 -8.94
N ALA A 34 5.08 7.59 -8.56
CA ALA A 34 5.30 8.41 -7.38
C ALA A 34 4.81 9.85 -7.59
N PHE A 35 3.49 10.05 -7.64
CA PHE A 35 2.87 11.35 -7.43
C PHE A 35 2.99 11.68 -5.94
N PHE A 36 4.14 12.23 -5.57
CA PHE A 36 4.35 12.84 -4.26
C PHE A 36 3.53 14.13 -4.18
N ASN A 37 2.33 14.06 -3.62
CA ASN A 37 1.87 15.21 -2.84
C ASN A 37 2.55 15.11 -1.46
N SER A 38 2.74 16.24 -0.76
CA SER A 38 3.58 16.33 0.44
C SER A 38 3.15 15.44 1.63
N THR A 39 2.07 14.66 1.49
CA THR A 39 1.46 13.87 2.58
C THR A 39 1.07 12.43 2.19
N SER A 40 1.30 12.02 0.93
CA SER A 40 0.97 10.67 0.48
C SER A 40 1.83 10.18 -0.69
N LEU A 41 2.00 8.86 -0.77
CA LEU A 41 2.65 8.16 -1.86
C LEU A 41 1.64 7.22 -2.53
N ALA A 42 1.60 7.21 -3.86
CA ALA A 42 0.84 6.21 -4.60
C ALA A 42 1.77 5.28 -5.39
N PHE A 43 1.43 4.00 -5.48
CA PHE A 43 2.11 3.04 -6.34
C PHE A 43 1.15 1.93 -6.79
N SER A 44 1.52 1.22 -7.85
CA SER A 44 0.81 0.03 -8.33
C SER A 44 1.35 -1.21 -7.63
N PHE A 45 0.45 -2.00 -7.05
CA PHE A 45 0.73 -3.29 -6.44
C PHE A 45 0.17 -4.40 -7.31
N GLU A 46 0.94 -5.46 -7.49
CA GLU A 46 0.53 -6.68 -8.18
C GLU A 46 0.52 -7.84 -7.18
N ASP A 47 -0.62 -8.53 -7.08
CA ASP A 47 -0.71 -9.73 -6.26
C ASP A 47 -0.15 -10.97 -6.96
N ALA A 48 -0.09 -12.09 -6.25
CA ALA A 48 0.39 -13.37 -6.78
C ALA A 48 -0.37 -13.90 -8.02
N THR A 49 -1.53 -13.34 -8.35
CA THR A 49 -2.35 -13.72 -9.51
C THR A 49 -2.17 -12.77 -10.71
N GLY A 50 -1.35 -11.73 -10.56
CA GLY A 50 -1.18 -10.67 -11.55
C GLY A 50 -2.25 -9.58 -11.47
N TYR A 51 -3.05 -9.54 -10.40
CA TYR A 51 -4.07 -8.51 -10.23
C TYR A 51 -3.42 -7.20 -9.78
N LEU A 52 -3.65 -6.14 -10.54
CA LEU A 52 -3.12 -4.81 -10.26
C LEU A 52 -4.11 -3.98 -9.44
N VAL A 53 -3.64 -3.41 -8.34
CA VAL A 53 -4.40 -2.43 -7.56
C VAL A 53 -3.50 -1.27 -7.16
N LYS A 54 -4.06 -0.05 -7.17
CA LYS A 54 -3.36 1.15 -6.72
C LYS A 54 -3.33 1.17 -5.20
N ILE A 55 -2.18 1.42 -4.61
CA ILE A 55 -2.03 1.63 -3.17
C ILE A 55 -1.77 3.12 -2.94
N ALA A 56 -2.48 3.72 -1.99
CA ALA A 56 -2.25 5.06 -1.51
C ALA A 56 -1.81 5.00 -0.04
N VAL A 57 -0.55 5.35 0.21
CA VAL A 57 0.06 5.33 1.54
C VAL A 57 0.03 6.73 2.14
N TYR A 58 -0.47 6.83 3.37
CA TYR A 58 -0.61 8.07 4.13
C TYR A 58 0.14 8.00 5.46
N GLY A 59 0.37 9.17 6.07
CA GLY A 59 1.05 9.26 7.37
C GLY A 59 2.54 8.91 7.25
N LEU A 60 3.13 9.30 6.13
CA LEU A 60 4.54 9.09 5.80
C LEU A 60 5.42 10.27 6.24
N ASP A 61 4.78 11.26 6.85
CA ASP A 61 5.35 12.54 7.24
C ASP A 61 6.20 12.30 8.50
N ASP A 62 7.52 12.32 8.34
CA ASP A 62 8.44 12.40 9.46
C ASP A 62 8.81 13.86 9.67
N PRO A 63 8.33 14.53 10.75
CA PRO A 63 8.58 15.95 10.97
C PRO A 63 10.07 16.26 11.21
N GLU A 64 10.90 15.25 11.48
CA GLU A 64 12.34 15.41 11.66
C GLU A 64 13.12 15.37 10.34
N LEU A 65 12.50 14.91 9.25
CA LEU A 65 13.14 14.79 7.93
C LEU A 65 12.74 15.94 6.99
N SER A 66 13.70 16.40 6.19
CA SER A 66 13.40 17.29 5.05
C SER A 66 12.54 16.57 4.00
N LEU A 67 11.85 17.33 3.15
CA LEU A 67 11.03 16.79 2.07
C LEU A 67 11.82 15.83 1.16
N GLU A 68 13.09 16.15 0.86
CA GLU A 68 13.95 15.30 0.03
C GLU A 68 14.28 13.97 0.72
N GLU A 69 14.55 14.01 2.03
CA GLU A 69 14.84 12.81 2.84
C GLU A 69 13.60 11.93 2.98
N GLN A 70 12.42 12.53 3.18
CA GLN A 70 11.15 11.82 3.16
C GLN A 70 10.94 11.13 1.81
N GLN A 71 11.06 11.85 0.70
CA GLN A 71 10.90 11.30 -0.65
C GLN A 71 11.88 10.13 -0.91
N ARG A 72 13.14 10.28 -0.52
CA ARG A 72 14.18 9.25 -0.68
C ARG A 72 13.87 8.00 0.15
N SER A 73 13.48 8.19 1.41
CA SER A 73 13.08 7.11 2.31
C SER A 73 11.91 6.32 1.72
N LEU A 74 10.88 7.01 1.24
CA LEU A 74 9.69 6.40 0.65
C LEU A 74 9.98 5.65 -0.64
N THR A 75 10.73 6.27 -1.55
CA THR A 75 11.13 5.62 -2.81
C THR A 75 11.92 4.35 -2.54
N SER A 76 12.78 4.34 -1.52
CA SER A 76 13.56 3.16 -1.13
C SER A 76 12.70 2.04 -0.52
N ARG A 77 11.64 2.41 0.23
CA ARG A 77 10.70 1.45 0.84
C ARG A 77 9.79 0.79 -0.18
N PHE A 78 9.42 1.51 -1.24
CA PHE A 78 8.49 1.06 -2.28
C PHE A 78 9.14 1.04 -3.68
N SER A 79 10.32 0.45 -3.77
CA SER A 79 11.01 0.25 -5.05
C SER A 79 10.31 -0.82 -5.90
N ASN A 80 10.32 -0.68 -7.23
CA ASN A 80 9.77 -1.69 -8.13
C ASN A 80 10.33 -3.09 -7.83
N GLY A 81 9.46 -4.10 -7.87
CA GLY A 81 9.76 -5.49 -7.55
C GLY A 81 9.88 -5.80 -6.05
N ARG A 82 9.75 -4.81 -5.17
CA ARG A 82 9.83 -5.04 -3.72
C ARG A 82 8.59 -5.81 -3.24
N PRO A 83 8.77 -6.96 -2.55
CA PRO A 83 7.66 -7.63 -1.92
C PRO A 83 7.11 -6.77 -0.79
N ILE A 84 5.78 -6.71 -0.69
CA ILE A 84 5.07 -6.02 0.38
C ILE A 84 3.87 -6.85 0.83
N LEU A 85 3.55 -6.71 2.11
CA LEU A 85 2.38 -7.28 2.74
C LEU A 85 1.50 -6.15 3.28
N ILE A 86 0.22 -6.16 2.94
CA ILE A 86 -0.75 -5.14 3.35
C ILE A 86 -1.79 -5.82 4.25
N VAL A 87 -1.77 -5.50 5.54
CA VAL A 87 -2.69 -6.05 6.54
C VAL A 87 -3.97 -5.22 6.59
N GLU A 88 -5.12 -5.89 6.63
CA GLU A 88 -6.44 -5.26 6.80
C GLU A 88 -6.69 -4.11 5.80
N ALA A 89 -6.42 -4.40 4.53
CA ALA A 89 -6.60 -3.48 3.41
C ALA A 89 -8.01 -2.85 3.42
N TYR A 90 -8.06 -1.56 3.09
CA TYR A 90 -9.29 -0.81 2.91
C TYR A 90 -9.34 -0.28 1.47
N LEU A 91 -10.22 -0.83 0.64
CA LEU A 91 -10.41 -0.34 -0.73
C LEU A 91 -11.33 0.88 -0.71
N ARG A 92 -10.84 2.01 -1.18
CA ARG A 92 -11.57 3.27 -1.31
C ARG A 92 -11.81 3.58 -2.78
N VAL A 93 -13.00 4.12 -3.06
CA VAL A 93 -13.27 4.79 -4.34
C VAL A 93 -13.00 6.28 -4.18
N GLU A 94 -12.11 6.82 -5.01
CA GLU A 94 -11.78 8.24 -5.05
C GLU A 94 -12.86 9.05 -5.78
N VAL A 95 -12.84 10.37 -5.62
CA VAL A 95 -13.83 11.28 -6.22
C VAL A 95 -13.84 11.21 -7.76
N ASP A 96 -12.69 10.91 -8.37
CA ASP A 96 -12.54 10.72 -9.82
C ASP A 96 -13.02 9.33 -10.30
N GLY A 97 -13.52 8.49 -9.40
CA GLY A 97 -13.98 7.13 -9.67
C GLY A 97 -12.86 6.09 -9.72
N SER A 98 -11.60 6.47 -9.47
CA SER A 98 -10.50 5.51 -9.36
C SER A 98 -10.56 4.73 -8.04
N GLU A 99 -10.05 3.50 -8.05
CA GLU A 99 -9.99 2.64 -6.87
C GLU A 99 -8.58 2.61 -6.30
N SER A 100 -8.45 2.83 -4.99
CA SER A 100 -7.17 2.80 -4.28
C SER A 100 -7.31 2.07 -2.94
N VAL A 101 -6.32 1.24 -2.59
CA VAL A 101 -6.22 0.69 -1.25
C VAL A 101 -5.53 1.72 -0.37
N ARG A 102 -6.25 2.22 0.63
CA ARG A 102 -5.71 3.13 1.63
C ARG A 102 -4.86 2.36 2.63
N PHE A 103 -3.63 2.80 2.79
CA PHE A 103 -2.69 2.23 3.74
C PHE A 103 -2.20 3.34 4.68
N GLU A 104 -2.57 3.25 5.96
CA GLU A 104 -2.17 4.21 6.99
C GLU A 104 -1.11 3.58 7.88
N GLN A 105 -0.04 4.34 8.19
CA GLN A 105 1.02 3.98 9.13
C GLN A 105 1.59 2.58 8.88
N PRO A 106 2.58 2.45 7.97
CA PRO A 106 3.16 1.17 7.57
C PRO A 106 4.07 0.56 8.66
N ASP A 107 3.57 0.38 9.88
CA ASP A 107 4.29 -0.29 10.96
C ASP A 107 4.39 -1.81 10.71
N THR A 108 3.68 -2.33 9.71
CA THR A 108 3.72 -3.75 9.33
C THR A 108 3.88 -3.90 7.82
N ILE A 109 4.99 -3.41 7.27
CA ILE A 109 5.56 -3.94 6.03
C ILE A 109 6.63 -4.95 6.43
N GLY A 110 6.22 -6.21 6.58
CA GLY A 110 7.19 -7.30 6.68
C GLY A 110 7.88 -7.51 5.34
N PRO A 111 9.15 -7.98 5.31
CA PRO A 111 9.71 -8.61 4.12
C PRO A 111 8.88 -9.83 3.69
#